data_AF-A0A7S0PTK0-F1
#
_entry.id   AF-A0A7S0PTK0-F1
#
_cell.length_a   1.000
_cell.length_b   1.000
_cell.length_c   1.000
_cell.angle_alpha   90.00
_cell.angle_beta   90.00
_cell.angle_gamma   90.00
#
_symmetry.space_group_name_H-M   'P 1'
#
loop_
_entity.id
_entity.type
_entity.pdbx_description
1 polymer ?
#
loop_
_entity_poly.entity_id
_entity_poly.type
_entity_poly.pdbx_seq_one_letter_code
_entity_poly.pdbx_strand_id
1 'polypeptide(L)'
;DSPSPTVTFKVDMLTVALLMASILYTFCLILAQRKFSVLKLRHREMGTKKLLVLSVGLVCAVRIMTILGVVAMNIANVRAHYSLQPTDLYYVSTTTEAKDQKFYDKAMTVLFDLPNCIVVSTYALLTLVWAECFLESRFHTESTLAWKRSGLKCYMVFNALLYATQLVLYTCIFFVPSVKSVRTIIYAAITGINFTAVLIVLIFYLYLSVNFSGFPFRSQQLRESYSKLSRVMGLWSLTRIVWGIATLLVFIYNIELLQDSHTPVWSFLVLLLLFFGCEIIPIIAMLDRSYISFIGFDSVPSEGPLNYLSPIRPMQSTLSQPLISSESLAQGDTEQNTPAH
;
A
#
# COMPACT_ATOMS: atom_id res chain seq x y z
N ASP A 1 16.97 -48.76 32.59
CA ASP A 1 16.25 -47.58 32.09
C ASP A 1 17.20 -46.46 31.73
N SER A 2 17.56 -46.37 30.45
CA SER A 2 18.32 -45.25 29.90
C SER A 2 17.37 -44.04 29.74
N PRO A 3 17.70 -42.86 30.31
CA PRO A 3 16.83 -41.69 30.18
C PRO A 3 16.69 -41.29 28.72
N SER A 4 15.45 -41.16 28.26
CA SER A 4 15.12 -40.67 26.93
C SER A 4 15.68 -39.25 26.75
N PRO A 5 16.36 -38.96 25.63
CA PRO A 5 16.91 -37.64 25.39
C PRO A 5 15.77 -36.62 25.32
N THR A 6 15.67 -35.77 26.33
CA THR A 6 14.70 -34.67 26.36
C THR A 6 15.28 -33.51 25.56
N VAL A 7 14.85 -33.38 24.30
CA VAL A 7 15.23 -32.25 23.46
C VAL A 7 14.48 -31.02 23.94
N THR A 8 15.18 -30.12 24.64
CA THR A 8 14.60 -28.84 25.09
C THR A 8 14.80 -27.79 24.01
N PHE A 9 13.75 -27.43 23.29
CA PHE A 9 13.77 -26.32 22.33
C PHE A 9 13.69 -24.99 23.07
N LYS A 10 14.77 -24.21 23.05
CA LYS A 10 14.75 -22.81 23.52
C LYS A 10 14.29 -21.93 22.37
N VAL A 11 13.07 -21.41 22.47
CA VAL A 11 12.55 -20.43 21.51
C VAL A 11 12.88 -19.05 22.05
N ASP A 12 13.73 -18.32 21.34
CA ASP A 12 14.05 -16.93 21.69
C ASP A 12 12.91 -15.96 21.34
N MET A 13 12.81 -14.85 22.07
CA MET A 13 11.78 -13.83 21.90
C MET A 13 11.78 -13.19 20.50
N LEU A 14 12.94 -13.05 19.86
CA LEU A 14 13.03 -12.61 18.47
C LEU A 14 12.26 -13.57 17.55
N THR A 15 12.46 -14.88 17.73
CA THR A 15 11.80 -15.92 16.94
C THR A 15 10.28 -15.85 17.13
N VAL A 16 9.81 -15.65 18.36
CA VAL A 16 8.38 -15.49 18.65
C VAL A 16 7.82 -14.24 17.96
N ALA A 17 8.49 -13.10 18.07
CA ALA A 17 8.08 -11.84 17.44
C ALA A 17 7.98 -11.96 15.91
N LEU A 18 8.99 -12.57 15.29
CA LEU A 18 9.04 -12.83 13.86
C LEU A 18 7.94 -13.78 13.40
N LEU A 19 7.68 -14.87 14.12
CA LEU A 19 6.58 -15.79 13.81
C LEU A 19 5.21 -15.09 13.89
N MET A 20 4.99 -14.26 14.92
CA MET A 20 3.76 -13.46 15.01
C MET A 20 3.60 -12.52 13.80
N ALA A 21 4.67 -11.82 13.40
CA ALA A 21 4.66 -10.99 12.20
C ALA A 21 4.34 -11.81 10.93
N SER A 22 4.94 -13.00 10.77
CA SER A 22 4.69 -13.90 9.64
C SER A 22 3.23 -14.34 9.53
N ILE A 23 2.58 -14.63 10.67
CA ILE A 23 1.16 -14.97 10.73
C ILE A 23 0.31 -13.78 10.25
N LEU A 24 0.63 -12.56 10.69
CA LEU A 24 -0.07 -11.34 10.26
C LEU A 24 0.09 -11.07 8.76
N TYR A 25 1.30 -11.26 8.19
CA TYR A 25 1.50 -11.15 6.75
C TYR A 25 0.78 -12.27 5.98
N THR A 26 0.70 -13.48 6.54
CA THR A 26 -0.05 -14.58 5.93
C THR A 26 -1.54 -14.25 5.86
N PHE A 27 -2.09 -13.67 6.94
CA PHE A 27 -3.46 -13.15 6.93
C PHE A 27 -3.65 -12.07 5.84
N CYS A 28 -2.73 -11.11 5.73
CA CYS A 28 -2.77 -10.10 4.69
C CYS A 28 -2.66 -10.68 3.28
N LEU A 29 -1.85 -11.72 3.08
CA LEU A 29 -1.70 -12.43 1.81
C LEU A 29 -3.00 -13.13 1.41
N ILE A 30 -3.68 -13.80 2.35
CA ILE A 30 -4.98 -14.42 2.11
C ILE A 30 -6.02 -13.35 1.72
N LEU A 31 -6.02 -12.20 2.39
CA LEU A 31 -6.88 -11.07 2.01
C LEU A 31 -6.56 -10.60 0.59
N ALA A 32 -5.29 -10.35 0.27
CA ALA A 32 -4.86 -9.92 -1.07
C ALA A 32 -5.26 -10.92 -2.17
N GLN A 33 -5.07 -12.23 -1.93
CA GLN A 33 -5.47 -13.29 -2.86
C GLN A 33 -6.97 -13.34 -3.08
N ARG A 34 -7.77 -13.29 -2.00
CA ARG A 34 -9.25 -13.23 -2.12
C ARG A 34 -9.68 -12.03 -2.94
N LYS A 35 -9.08 -10.86 -2.69
CA LYS A 35 -9.37 -9.62 -3.42
C LYS A 35 -8.98 -9.72 -4.89
N PHE A 36 -7.81 -10.28 -5.18
CA PHE A 36 -7.33 -10.49 -6.55
C PHE A 36 -8.25 -11.43 -7.33
N SER A 37 -8.69 -12.54 -6.73
CA SER A 37 -9.63 -13.48 -7.36
C SER A 37 -10.96 -12.81 -7.73
N VAL A 38 -11.53 -11.99 -6.83
CA VAL A 38 -12.75 -11.22 -7.12
C VAL A 38 -12.53 -10.23 -8.27
N LEU A 39 -11.39 -9.54 -8.30
CA LEU A 39 -11.05 -8.59 -9.37
C LEU A 39 -10.81 -9.28 -10.72
N LYS A 40 -10.23 -10.48 -10.71
CA LYS A 40 -10.00 -11.29 -11.90
C LYS A 40 -11.32 -11.75 -12.54
N LEU A 41 -12.33 -12.05 -11.73
CA LEU A 41 -13.67 -12.42 -12.20
C LEU A 41 -14.43 -11.25 -12.83
N ARG A 42 -14.27 -10.03 -12.28
CA ARG A 42 -15.04 -8.86 -12.73
C ARG A 42 -14.52 -8.22 -14.03
N HIS A 43 -13.20 -8.27 -14.26
CA HIS A 43 -12.58 -7.66 -15.45
C HIS A 43 -11.53 -8.61 -16.01
N ARG A 44 -11.42 -8.76 -17.34
CA ARG A 44 -10.39 -9.60 -17.95
C ARG A 44 -9.04 -8.88 -18.10
N GLU A 45 -9.05 -7.55 -18.22
CA GLU A 45 -7.84 -6.74 -18.45
C GLU A 45 -7.01 -6.46 -17.19
N MET A 46 -5.69 -6.34 -17.34
CA MET A 46 -4.76 -6.01 -16.24
C MET A 46 -4.69 -4.48 -16.02
N GLY A 47 -5.52 -3.97 -15.12
CA GLY A 47 -5.49 -2.57 -14.70
C GLY A 47 -4.50 -2.28 -13.57
N THR A 48 -4.17 -1.00 -13.37
CA THR A 48 -3.34 -0.45 -12.27
C THR A 48 -3.84 -0.89 -10.89
N LYS A 49 -5.16 -0.91 -10.71
CA LYS A 49 -5.83 -1.40 -9.48
C LYS A 49 -5.52 -2.87 -9.17
N LYS A 50 -5.46 -3.74 -10.18
CA LYS A 50 -5.07 -5.16 -10.01
C LYS A 50 -3.58 -5.31 -9.74
N LEU A 51 -2.77 -4.51 -10.43
CA LEU A 51 -1.33 -4.46 -10.21
C LEU A 51 -1.02 -4.06 -8.76
N LEU A 52 -1.79 -3.14 -8.18
CA LEU A 52 -1.66 -2.73 -6.78
C LEU A 52 -1.94 -3.89 -5.82
N VAL A 53 -3.05 -4.61 -6.00
CA VAL A 53 -3.38 -5.78 -5.16
C VAL A 53 -2.33 -6.88 -5.31
N LEU A 54 -1.83 -7.10 -6.53
CA LEU A 54 -0.76 -8.07 -6.79
C LEU A 54 0.56 -7.64 -6.12
N SER A 55 0.90 -6.35 -6.18
CA SER A 55 2.08 -5.78 -5.52
C SER A 55 2.01 -5.98 -4.00
N VAL A 56 0.85 -5.77 -3.38
CA VAL A 56 0.65 -6.06 -1.95
C VAL A 56 0.76 -7.55 -1.63
N GLY A 57 0.22 -8.41 -2.49
CA GLY A 57 0.43 -9.85 -2.38
C GLY A 57 1.92 -10.23 -2.44
N LEU A 58 2.68 -9.60 -3.34
CA LEU A 58 4.12 -9.79 -3.46
C LEU A 58 4.86 -9.32 -2.20
N VAL A 59 4.54 -8.14 -1.65
CA VAL A 59 5.10 -7.66 -0.38
C VAL A 59 4.88 -8.68 0.73
N CYS A 60 3.65 -9.18 0.88
CA CYS A 60 3.32 -10.15 1.94
C CYS A 60 4.09 -11.46 1.74
N ALA A 61 4.13 -11.99 0.52
CA ALA A 61 4.83 -13.23 0.20
C ALA A 61 6.34 -13.11 0.48
N VAL A 62 6.97 -12.02 0.04
CA VAL A 62 8.39 -11.78 0.26
C VAL A 62 8.68 -11.53 1.74
N ARG A 63 7.84 -10.79 2.48
CA ARG A 63 7.96 -10.63 3.94
C ARG A 63 7.89 -11.97 4.67
N ILE A 64 6.93 -12.84 4.32
CA ILE A 64 6.83 -14.19 4.91
C ILE A 64 8.11 -15.00 4.62
N MET A 65 8.57 -15.02 3.36
CA MET A 65 9.79 -15.76 2.99
C MET A 65 11.02 -15.25 3.74
N THR A 66 11.18 -13.93 3.82
CA THR A 66 12.32 -13.33 4.52
C THR A 66 12.28 -13.61 6.02
N ILE A 67 11.12 -13.45 6.67
CA ILE A 67 10.94 -13.75 8.09
C ILE A 67 11.18 -15.23 8.39
N LEU A 68 10.62 -16.14 7.60
CA LEU A 68 10.85 -17.58 7.76
C LEU A 68 12.31 -17.95 7.51
N GLY A 69 12.98 -17.31 6.55
CA GLY A 69 14.41 -17.48 6.31
C GLY A 69 15.24 -17.04 7.53
N VAL A 70 14.91 -15.90 8.15
CA VAL A 70 15.56 -15.45 9.39
C VAL A 70 15.34 -16.45 10.52
N VAL A 71 14.11 -16.92 10.73
CA VAL A 71 13.79 -17.90 11.78
C VAL A 71 14.53 -19.22 11.55
N ALA A 72 14.58 -19.71 10.31
CA ALA A 72 15.30 -20.94 9.97
C ALA A 72 16.81 -20.80 10.22
N MET A 73 17.41 -19.67 9.86
CA MET A 73 18.83 -19.39 10.16
C MET A 73 19.10 -19.33 11.66
N ASN A 74 18.20 -18.73 12.44
CA ASN A 74 18.34 -18.65 13.90
C ASN A 74 18.24 -20.04 14.57
N ILE A 75 17.27 -20.87 14.14
CA ILE A 75 17.07 -22.23 14.67
C ILE A 75 18.22 -23.17 14.29
N ALA A 76 18.79 -23.02 13.09
CA ALA A 76 19.88 -23.86 12.61
C ALA A 76 21.19 -23.71 13.40
N ASN A 77 21.23 -22.81 14.40
CA ASN A 77 22.38 -22.56 15.27
C ASN A 77 23.67 -22.22 14.51
N VAL A 78 23.54 -21.81 13.24
CA VAL A 78 24.49 -20.89 12.63
C VAL A 78 24.34 -19.65 13.48
N ARG A 79 25.31 -19.37 14.35
CA ARG A 79 25.32 -18.17 15.21
C ARG A 79 25.31 -16.93 14.32
N ALA A 80 24.16 -16.57 13.74
CA ALA A 80 23.93 -15.37 12.97
C ALA A 80 23.87 -14.19 13.95
N HIS A 81 24.98 -13.95 14.65
CA HIS A 81 25.14 -12.78 15.48
C HIS A 81 25.12 -11.56 14.58
N TYR A 82 23.98 -10.89 14.50
CA TYR A 82 23.85 -9.63 13.79
C TYR A 82 24.52 -8.51 14.60
N SER A 83 25.85 -8.55 14.70
CA SER A 83 26.66 -7.59 15.43
C SER A 83 27.00 -6.38 14.54
N LEU A 84 26.81 -5.16 15.03
CA LEU A 84 27.26 -3.89 14.43
C LEU A 84 28.75 -3.66 14.73
N GLN A 85 29.28 -4.28 15.78
CA GLN A 85 30.71 -4.43 15.95
C GLN A 85 31.20 -5.68 15.21
N PRO A 86 32.15 -5.59 14.27
CA PRO A 86 32.97 -6.73 13.95
C PRO A 86 33.61 -7.13 15.27
N THR A 87 33.64 -8.41 15.54
CA THR A 87 34.55 -8.94 16.54
C THR A 87 35.95 -8.58 16.04
N ASP A 88 36.45 -7.41 16.43
CA ASP A 88 37.83 -6.96 16.22
C ASP A 88 38.76 -7.76 17.14
N LEU A 89 38.54 -9.08 17.24
CA LEU A 89 39.56 -9.99 17.68
C LEU A 89 40.47 -10.18 16.48
N TYR A 90 41.54 -9.41 16.54
CA TYR A 90 42.82 -9.49 15.84
C TYR A 90 43.46 -10.88 15.98
N TYR A 91 42.72 -11.94 15.62
CA TYR A 91 43.27 -13.25 15.40
C TYR A 91 42.88 -13.65 13.99
N VAL A 92 43.90 -13.69 13.15
CA VAL A 92 43.88 -14.25 11.81
C VAL A 92 43.50 -15.73 11.94
N SER A 93 42.21 -16.00 12.02
CA SER A 93 41.67 -17.31 11.71
C SER A 93 41.23 -17.25 10.26
N THR A 94 42.17 -17.57 9.37
CA THR A 94 41.94 -17.99 7.98
C THR A 94 41.19 -19.33 7.94
N THR A 95 40.17 -19.49 8.77
CA THR A 95 39.33 -20.69 8.83
C THR A 95 38.09 -20.45 7.99
N THR A 96 37.64 -21.49 7.28
CA THR A 96 36.44 -21.48 6.44
C THR A 96 35.22 -20.94 7.19
N GLU A 97 35.11 -21.27 8.48
CA GLU A 97 34.05 -20.83 9.39
C GLU A 97 33.90 -19.30 9.50
N ALA A 98 35.00 -18.54 9.50
CA ALA A 98 34.94 -17.07 9.58
C ALA A 98 34.50 -16.41 8.26
N LYS A 99 34.74 -17.08 7.12
CA LYS A 99 34.25 -16.63 5.80
C LYS A 99 32.76 -16.91 5.67
N ASP A 100 32.33 -18.07 6.14
CA ASP A 100 30.92 -18.48 6.12
C ASP A 100 30.08 -17.54 6.99
N GLN A 101 30.55 -17.19 8.19
CA GLN A 101 29.87 -16.23 9.07
C GLN A 101 29.68 -14.86 8.41
N LYS A 102 30.72 -14.31 7.79
CA LYS A 102 30.65 -13.01 7.07
C LYS A 102 29.68 -13.07 5.90
N PHE A 103 29.58 -14.22 5.22
CA PHE A 103 28.60 -14.44 4.16
C PHE A 103 27.17 -14.44 4.72
N TYR A 104 26.92 -15.13 5.84
CA TYR A 104 25.62 -15.15 6.50
C TYR A 104 25.17 -13.76 6.97
N ASP A 105 26.05 -12.96 7.58
CA ASP A 105 25.71 -11.60 8.03
C ASP A 105 25.32 -10.68 6.86
N LYS A 106 26.00 -10.83 5.72
CA LYS A 106 25.68 -10.12 4.47
C LYS A 106 24.34 -10.59 3.90
N ALA A 107 24.11 -11.90 3.81
CA ALA A 107 22.88 -12.49 3.31
C ALA A 107 21.66 -12.10 4.18
N MET A 108 21.82 -12.08 5.50
CA MET A 108 20.81 -11.67 6.47
C MET A 108 20.37 -10.22 6.25
N THR A 109 21.34 -9.32 6.00
CA THR A 109 21.06 -7.91 5.70
C THR A 109 20.24 -7.76 4.42
N VAL A 110 20.63 -8.48 3.36
CA VAL A 110 19.90 -8.48 2.09
C VAL A 110 18.48 -9.03 2.27
N LEU A 111 18.33 -10.14 2.99
CA LEU A 111 17.04 -10.79 3.22
C LEU A 111 16.08 -9.88 3.97
N PHE A 112 16.57 -9.14 4.98
CA PHE A 112 15.73 -8.26 5.78
C PHE A 112 15.31 -6.97 5.03
N ASP A 113 16.18 -6.46 4.16
CA ASP A 113 15.96 -5.23 3.40
C ASP A 113 15.18 -5.45 2.09
N LEU A 114 15.29 -6.62 1.45
CA LEU A 114 14.65 -6.92 0.17
C LEU A 114 13.17 -6.47 0.10
N PRO A 115 12.31 -6.75 1.10
CA PRO A 115 10.90 -6.38 1.02
C PRO A 115 10.66 -4.87 1.11
N ASN A 116 11.57 -4.09 1.68
CA ASN A 116 11.40 -2.65 1.89
C ASN A 116 11.32 -1.90 0.54
N CYS A 117 12.16 -2.25 -0.43
CA CYS A 117 12.07 -1.69 -1.79
C CYS A 117 10.73 -2.05 -2.46
N ILE A 118 10.22 -3.27 -2.24
CA ILE A 118 8.91 -3.68 -2.76
C ILE A 118 7.79 -2.86 -2.10
N VAL A 119 7.86 -2.60 -0.79
CA VAL A 119 6.89 -1.75 -0.07
C VAL A 119 6.89 -0.32 -0.63
N VAL A 120 8.07 0.25 -0.90
CA VAL A 120 8.19 1.58 -1.53
C VAL A 120 7.63 1.57 -2.95
N SER A 121 7.89 0.51 -3.70
CA SER A 121 7.30 0.29 -5.03
C SER A 121 5.77 0.23 -4.98
N THR A 122 5.20 -0.51 -4.02
CA THR A 122 3.76 -0.55 -3.75
C THR A 122 3.19 0.83 -3.42
N TYR A 123 3.90 1.60 -2.60
CA TYR A 123 3.49 2.96 -2.23
C TYR A 123 3.48 3.92 -3.44
N ALA A 124 4.48 3.83 -4.32
CA ALA A 124 4.48 4.56 -5.59
C ALA A 124 3.29 4.16 -6.49
N LEU A 125 2.95 2.87 -6.55
CA LEU A 125 1.80 2.39 -7.30
C LEU A 125 0.46 2.86 -6.70
N LEU A 126 0.36 2.90 -5.36
CA LEU A 126 -0.79 3.46 -4.66
C LEU A 126 -0.95 4.94 -5.00
N THR A 127 0.15 5.70 -5.08
CA THR A 127 0.15 7.11 -5.50
C THR A 127 -0.43 7.28 -6.90
N LEU A 128 -0.02 6.40 -7.83
CA LEU A 128 -0.54 6.40 -9.19
C LEU A 128 -2.05 6.16 -9.21
N VAL A 129 -2.53 5.12 -8.50
CA VAL A 129 -3.97 4.82 -8.40
C VAL A 129 -4.72 5.98 -7.73
N TRP A 130 -4.15 6.58 -6.68
CA TRP A 130 -4.72 7.77 -6.03
C TRP A 130 -4.90 8.92 -7.02
N ALA A 131 -3.90 9.17 -7.85
CA ALA A 131 -3.94 10.25 -8.81
C ALA A 131 -4.86 9.98 -10.02
N GLU A 132 -4.96 8.72 -10.47
CA GLU A 132 -6.00 8.30 -11.43
C GLU A 132 -7.39 8.63 -10.88
N CYS A 133 -7.68 8.22 -9.63
CA CYS A 133 -8.95 8.50 -8.98
C CYS A 133 -9.17 10.00 -8.74
N PHE A 134 -8.12 10.76 -8.45
CA PHE A 134 -8.18 12.22 -8.30
C PHE A 134 -8.69 12.87 -9.60
N LEU A 135 -8.09 12.52 -10.73
CA LEU A 135 -8.48 13.04 -12.04
C LEU A 135 -9.89 12.59 -12.44
N GLU A 136 -10.20 11.30 -12.31
CA GLU A 136 -11.53 10.77 -12.63
C GLU A 136 -12.65 11.44 -11.80
N SER A 137 -12.36 11.86 -10.58
CA SER A 137 -13.34 12.50 -9.70
C SER A 137 -13.72 13.93 -10.12
N ARG A 138 -12.95 14.59 -11.00
CA ARG A 138 -13.13 16.00 -11.39
C ARG A 138 -13.45 16.16 -12.87
N PHE A 139 -14.20 17.21 -13.20
CA PHE A 139 -14.38 17.62 -14.61
C PHE A 139 -13.08 18.21 -15.13
N HIS A 140 -12.51 17.66 -16.20
CA HIS A 140 -11.30 18.18 -16.81
C HIS A 140 -11.24 17.70 -18.27
N THR A 141 -10.49 18.40 -19.11
CA THR A 141 -10.41 18.17 -20.56
C THR A 141 -9.33 17.17 -20.97
N GLU A 142 -8.46 16.75 -20.05
CA GLU A 142 -7.39 15.80 -20.36
C GLU A 142 -7.92 14.38 -20.55
N SER A 143 -7.24 13.63 -21.42
CA SER A 143 -7.58 12.22 -21.64
C SER A 143 -7.04 11.35 -20.49
N THR A 144 -7.95 10.76 -19.71
CA THR A 144 -7.63 9.84 -18.61
C THR A 144 -6.71 8.70 -19.07
N LEU A 145 -6.90 8.20 -20.29
CA LEU A 145 -6.12 7.10 -20.85
C LEU A 145 -4.65 7.49 -21.14
N ALA A 146 -4.40 8.70 -21.66
CA ALA A 146 -3.02 9.15 -21.88
C ALA A 146 -2.29 9.36 -20.55
N TRP A 147 -3.01 9.93 -19.56
CA TRP A 147 -2.46 10.16 -18.23
C TRP A 147 -2.11 8.83 -17.53
N LYS A 148 -3.00 7.84 -17.58
CA LYS A 148 -2.76 6.48 -17.09
C LYS A 148 -1.54 5.82 -17.75
N ARG A 149 -1.42 5.91 -19.08
CA ARG A 149 -0.27 5.35 -19.80
C ARG A 149 1.03 6.04 -19.41
N SER A 150 1.02 7.38 -19.31
CA SER A 150 2.20 8.15 -18.91
C SER A 150 2.61 7.86 -17.47
N GLY A 151 1.64 7.83 -16.53
CA GLY A 151 1.85 7.48 -15.14
C GLY A 151 2.45 6.08 -14.99
N LEU A 152 1.93 5.09 -15.75
CA LEU A 152 2.47 3.73 -15.71
C LEU A 152 3.91 3.67 -16.25
N LYS A 153 4.25 4.41 -17.31
CA LYS A 153 5.64 4.53 -17.79
C LYS A 153 6.55 5.12 -16.72
N CYS A 154 6.12 6.21 -16.07
CA CYS A 154 6.87 6.83 -14.98
C CYS A 154 7.10 5.86 -13.82
N TYR A 155 6.07 5.09 -13.45
CA TYR A 155 6.17 4.05 -12.44
C TYR A 155 7.18 2.95 -12.82
N MET A 156 7.18 2.51 -14.08
CA MET A 156 8.15 1.51 -14.56
C MET A 156 9.58 2.04 -14.51
N VAL A 157 9.80 3.31 -14.89
CA VAL A 157 11.12 3.96 -14.79
C VAL A 157 11.55 4.09 -13.33
N PHE A 158 10.67 4.56 -12.45
CA PHE A 158 10.93 4.65 -11.02
C PHE A 158 11.33 3.30 -10.42
N ASN A 159 10.57 2.24 -10.72
CA ASN A 159 10.88 0.90 -10.27
C ASN A 159 12.19 0.37 -10.84
N ALA A 160 12.47 0.59 -12.13
CA ALA A 160 13.74 0.19 -12.74
C ALA A 160 14.93 0.84 -12.02
N LEU A 161 14.84 2.14 -11.71
CA LEU A 161 15.87 2.85 -10.93
C LEU A 161 15.97 2.35 -9.49
N LEU A 162 14.84 2.07 -8.84
CA LEU A 162 14.79 1.55 -7.47
C LEU A 162 15.49 0.19 -7.38
N TYR A 163 15.11 -0.76 -8.25
CA TYR A 163 15.71 -2.10 -8.26
C TYR A 163 17.15 -2.09 -8.80
N ALA A 164 17.51 -1.18 -9.70
CA ALA A 164 18.89 -0.99 -10.11
C ALA A 164 19.76 -0.49 -8.94
N THR A 165 19.26 0.47 -8.17
CA THR A 165 19.92 0.96 -6.95
C THR A 165 20.09 -0.19 -5.95
N GLN A 166 19.05 -0.99 -5.74
CA GLN A 166 19.10 -2.16 -4.88
C GLN A 166 20.13 -3.19 -5.35
N LEU A 167 20.19 -3.48 -6.65
CA LEU A 167 21.18 -4.38 -7.24
C LEU A 167 22.61 -3.87 -7.04
N VAL A 168 22.85 -2.58 -7.27
CA VAL A 168 24.16 -1.94 -7.05
C VAL A 168 24.55 -2.03 -5.58
N LEU A 169 23.66 -1.65 -4.66
CA LEU A 169 23.91 -1.73 -3.21
C LEU A 169 24.26 -3.15 -2.79
N TYR A 170 23.49 -4.14 -3.24
CA TYR A 170 23.73 -5.55 -2.89
C TYR A 170 25.01 -6.10 -3.52
N THR A 171 25.35 -5.66 -4.73
CA THR A 171 26.65 -5.98 -5.34
C THR A 171 27.78 -5.40 -4.48
N CYS A 172 27.69 -4.12 -4.10
CA CYS A 172 28.68 -3.49 -3.22
C CYS A 172 28.84 -4.22 -1.88
N ILE A 173 27.79 -4.84 -1.33
CA ILE A 173 27.87 -5.65 -0.09
C ILE A 173 28.90 -6.77 -0.23
N PHE A 174 28.93 -7.46 -1.36
CA PHE A 174 29.81 -8.61 -1.55
C PHE A 174 31.24 -8.20 -1.89
N PHE A 175 31.43 -7.10 -2.63
CA PHE A 175 32.76 -6.66 -3.08
C PHE A 175 33.52 -5.77 -2.09
N VAL A 176 32.85 -5.05 -1.19
CA VAL A 176 33.52 -4.17 -0.23
C VAL A 176 33.94 -4.97 1.03
N PRO A 177 35.22 -4.89 1.45
CA PRO A 177 35.73 -5.67 2.59
C PRO A 177 35.25 -5.15 3.96
N SER A 178 34.85 -3.87 4.06
CA SER A 178 34.42 -3.26 5.32
C SER A 178 32.92 -3.47 5.57
N VAL A 179 32.58 -4.44 6.43
CA VAL A 179 31.18 -4.75 6.82
C VAL A 179 30.46 -3.59 7.50
N LYS A 180 31.16 -2.76 8.29
CA LYS A 180 30.59 -1.56 8.94
C LYS A 180 30.13 -0.55 7.89
N SER A 181 31.05 -0.16 7.01
CA SER A 181 30.80 0.86 5.98
C SER A 181 29.67 0.47 5.03
N VAL A 182 29.63 -0.80 4.64
CA VAL A 182 28.57 -1.35 3.80
C VAL A 182 27.20 -1.25 4.47
N ARG A 183 27.10 -1.63 5.75
CA ARG A 183 25.83 -1.61 6.48
C ARG A 183 25.34 -0.17 6.73
N THR A 184 26.25 0.74 7.06
CA THR A 184 26.02 2.19 7.12
C THR A 184 25.41 2.71 5.83
N ILE A 185 25.98 2.35 4.67
CA ILE A 185 25.49 2.77 3.36
C ILE A 185 24.08 2.23 3.09
N ILE A 186 23.79 0.98 3.48
CA ILE A 186 22.46 0.39 3.29
C ILE A 186 21.41 1.11 4.13
N TYR A 187 21.64 1.31 5.42
CA TYR A 187 20.67 2.01 6.27
C TYR A 187 20.46 3.45 5.80
N ALA A 188 21.53 4.15 5.43
CA ALA A 188 21.44 5.47 4.85
C ALA A 188 20.64 5.47 3.53
N ALA A 189 20.85 4.49 2.65
CA ALA A 189 20.11 4.34 1.41
C ALA A 189 18.63 4.03 1.66
N ILE A 190 18.30 3.14 2.59
CA ILE A 190 16.93 2.80 2.99
C ILE A 190 16.19 4.03 3.49
N THR A 191 16.81 4.76 4.41
CA THR A 191 16.27 5.99 4.97
C THR A 191 16.07 7.02 3.86
N GLY A 192 17.07 7.20 3.00
CA GLY A 192 17.02 8.10 1.84
C GLY A 192 15.88 7.75 0.87
N ILE A 193 15.71 6.48 0.52
CA ILE A 193 14.66 5.99 -0.37
C ILE A 193 13.28 6.26 0.22
N ASN A 194 13.06 5.98 1.51
CA ASN A 194 11.76 6.20 2.16
C ASN A 194 11.40 7.69 2.19
N PHE A 195 12.33 8.57 2.58
CA PHE A 195 12.08 10.02 2.59
C PHE A 195 11.91 10.59 1.18
N THR A 196 12.73 10.15 0.23
CA THR A 196 12.64 10.60 -1.17
C THR A 196 11.30 10.19 -1.78
N ALA A 197 10.82 8.98 -1.51
CA ALA A 197 9.51 8.53 -1.98
C ALA A 197 8.38 9.41 -1.43
N VAL A 198 8.38 9.70 -0.11
CA VAL A 198 7.38 10.59 0.50
C VAL A 198 7.47 12.01 -0.06
N LEU A 199 8.67 12.53 -0.30
CA LEU A 199 8.87 13.85 -0.90
C LEU A 199 8.33 13.92 -2.33
N ILE A 200 8.60 12.91 -3.16
CA ILE A 200 8.06 12.81 -4.53
C ILE A 200 6.54 12.81 -4.49
N VAL A 201 5.94 12.03 -3.59
CA VAL A 201 4.48 12.00 -3.40
C VAL A 201 3.94 13.36 -2.99
N LEU A 202 4.61 14.05 -2.06
CA LEU A 202 4.20 15.37 -1.60
C LEU A 202 4.24 16.39 -2.75
N ILE A 203 5.33 16.42 -3.53
CA ILE A 203 5.46 17.28 -4.71
C ILE A 203 4.34 16.97 -5.71
N PHE A 204 4.06 15.68 -5.94
CA PHE A 204 3.03 15.26 -6.87
C PHE A 204 1.61 15.62 -6.39
N TYR A 205 1.36 15.48 -5.09
CA TYR A 205 0.12 15.91 -4.45
C TYR A 205 -0.10 17.41 -4.62
N LEU A 206 0.93 18.23 -4.39
CA LEU A 206 0.88 19.68 -4.55
C LEU A 206 0.67 20.07 -6.01
N TYR A 207 1.38 19.41 -6.92
CA TYR A 207 1.23 19.61 -8.37
C TYR A 207 -0.23 19.38 -8.82
N LEU A 208 -0.85 18.27 -8.42
CA LEU A 208 -2.24 18.00 -8.79
C LEU A 208 -3.22 18.95 -8.07
N SER A 209 -2.98 19.26 -6.81
CA SER A 209 -3.83 20.16 -6.04
C SER A 209 -3.84 21.57 -6.64
N VAL A 210 -2.68 22.11 -7.02
CA VAL A 210 -2.57 23.45 -7.62
C VAL A 210 -3.21 23.48 -9.00
N ASN A 211 -2.82 22.57 -9.91
CA ASN A 211 -3.27 22.60 -11.30
C ASN A 211 -4.77 22.32 -11.47
N PHE A 212 -5.37 21.55 -10.56
CA PHE A 212 -6.78 21.14 -10.69
C PHE A 212 -7.71 21.74 -9.63
N SER A 213 -7.24 22.67 -8.79
CA SER A 213 -8.02 23.27 -7.68
C SER A 213 -9.35 23.89 -8.11
N GLY A 214 -9.43 24.43 -9.33
CA GLY A 214 -10.63 25.09 -9.87
C GLY A 214 -11.74 24.17 -10.38
N PHE A 215 -11.51 22.85 -10.45
CA PHE A 215 -12.49 21.93 -11.05
C PHE A 215 -13.41 21.29 -10.00
N PRO A 216 -14.75 21.39 -10.16
CA PRO A 216 -15.70 20.76 -9.24
C PRO A 216 -15.69 19.23 -9.37
N PHE A 217 -16.11 18.56 -8.28
CA PHE A 217 -16.28 17.12 -8.26
C PHE A 217 -17.50 16.69 -9.10
N ARG A 218 -17.38 15.57 -9.83
CA ARG A 218 -18.45 15.05 -10.70
C ARG A 218 -19.66 14.53 -9.94
N SER A 219 -19.44 13.92 -8.78
CA SER A 219 -20.52 13.42 -7.91
C SER A 219 -20.09 13.37 -6.45
N GLN A 220 -21.06 13.37 -5.54
CA GLN A 220 -20.80 13.22 -4.10
C GLN A 220 -20.20 11.85 -3.77
N GLN A 221 -20.66 10.79 -4.43
CA GLN A 221 -20.13 9.44 -4.25
C GLN A 221 -18.65 9.35 -4.63
N LEU A 222 -18.24 9.98 -5.73
CA LEU A 222 -16.82 10.04 -6.15
C LEU A 222 -15.96 10.82 -5.15
N ARG A 223 -16.49 11.92 -4.60
CA ARG A 223 -15.80 12.73 -3.58
C ARG A 223 -15.56 11.95 -2.29
N GLU A 224 -16.59 11.26 -1.79
CA GLU A 224 -16.46 10.43 -0.59
C GLU A 224 -15.45 9.31 -0.80
N SER A 225 -15.50 8.68 -1.97
CA SER A 225 -14.61 7.61 -2.38
C SER A 225 -13.14 8.05 -2.42
N TYR A 226 -12.88 9.16 -3.11
CA TYR A 226 -11.59 9.80 -3.15
C TYR A 226 -11.09 10.20 -1.76
N SER A 227 -11.96 10.72 -0.89
CA SER A 227 -11.60 11.05 0.50
C SER A 227 -11.13 9.84 1.30
N LYS A 228 -11.77 8.67 1.14
CA LYS A 228 -11.30 7.43 1.79
C LYS A 228 -9.92 7.02 1.25
N LEU A 229 -9.73 7.06 -0.07
CA LEU A 229 -8.47 6.74 -0.72
C LEU A 229 -7.33 7.68 -0.29
N SER A 230 -7.62 8.98 -0.22
CA SER A 230 -6.67 9.99 0.24
C SER A 230 -6.25 9.77 1.70
N ARG A 231 -7.17 9.33 2.58
CA ARG A 231 -6.82 8.92 3.94
C ARG A 231 -5.89 7.72 3.99
N VAL A 232 -6.11 6.71 3.14
CA VAL A 232 -5.21 5.57 3.02
C VAL A 232 -3.84 6.03 2.52
N MET A 233 -3.79 6.89 1.50
CA MET A 233 -2.54 7.46 0.98
C MET A 233 -1.78 8.26 2.06
N GLY A 234 -2.49 9.06 2.85
CA GLY A 234 -1.93 9.80 3.99
C GLY A 234 -1.38 8.87 5.07
N LEU A 235 -2.11 7.80 5.42
CA LEU A 235 -1.65 6.77 6.36
C LEU A 235 -0.36 6.11 5.88
N TRP A 236 -0.29 5.71 4.60
CA TRP A 236 0.93 5.16 4.01
C TRP A 236 2.10 6.15 4.06
N SER A 237 1.84 7.43 3.77
CA SER A 237 2.88 8.47 3.83
C SER A 237 3.42 8.64 5.25
N LEU A 238 2.53 8.69 6.25
CA LEU A 238 2.89 8.78 7.66
C LEU A 238 3.72 7.57 8.11
N THR A 239 3.30 6.36 7.75
CA THR A 239 4.04 5.15 8.15
C THR A 239 5.40 5.04 7.48
N ARG A 240 5.55 5.53 6.24
CA ARG A 240 6.86 5.63 5.59
C ARG A 240 7.78 6.64 6.27
N ILE A 241 7.24 7.78 6.74
CA ILE A 241 8.00 8.74 7.56
C ILE A 241 8.45 8.09 8.87
N VAL A 242 7.54 7.43 9.59
CA VAL A 242 7.86 6.75 10.86
C VAL A 242 8.93 5.67 10.64
N TRP A 243 8.82 4.87 9.58
CA TRP A 243 9.83 3.88 9.22
C TRP A 243 11.18 4.51 8.86
N GLY A 244 11.17 5.61 8.08
CA GLY A 244 12.36 6.39 7.74
C GLY A 244 13.07 6.95 8.98
N ILE A 245 12.31 7.51 9.92
CA ILE A 245 12.85 8.01 11.20
C ILE A 245 13.39 6.84 12.04
N ALA A 246 12.65 5.73 12.15
CA ALA A 246 13.12 4.57 12.92
C ALA A 246 14.43 4.00 12.37
N THR A 247 14.54 3.86 11.04
CA THR A 247 15.78 3.41 10.39
C THR A 247 16.92 4.41 10.54
N LEU A 248 16.63 5.71 10.51
CA LEU A 248 17.61 6.76 10.80
C LEU A 248 18.10 6.72 12.25
N LEU A 249 17.22 6.47 13.23
CA LEU A 249 17.60 6.33 14.63
C LEU A 249 18.46 5.09 14.85
N VAL A 250 18.08 3.95 14.24
CA VAL A 250 18.89 2.73 14.24
C VAL A 250 20.28 3.01 13.68
N PHE A 251 20.35 3.80 12.61
CA PHE A 251 21.60 4.25 12.00
C PHE A 251 22.44 5.14 12.93
N ILE A 252 21.87 6.22 13.47
CA ILE A 252 22.58 7.19 14.32
C ILE A 252 23.08 6.55 15.60
N TYR A 253 22.23 5.76 16.27
CA TYR A 253 22.53 5.15 17.56
C TYR A 253 23.21 3.78 17.44
N ASN A 254 23.45 3.28 16.22
CA ASN A 254 24.00 1.95 15.96
C ASN A 254 23.28 0.86 16.79
N ILE A 255 21.95 0.83 16.71
CA ILE A 255 21.14 -0.14 17.45
C ILE A 255 21.17 -1.49 16.72
N GLU A 256 21.64 -2.53 17.40
CA GLU A 256 21.60 -3.91 16.89
C GLU A 256 20.19 -4.48 17.07
N LEU A 257 19.41 -4.54 15.99
CA LEU A 257 18.01 -5.02 16.05
C LEU A 257 17.86 -6.54 16.18
N LEU A 258 18.94 -7.32 16.02
CA LEU A 258 18.91 -8.76 15.77
C LEU A 258 19.94 -9.56 16.61
N GLN A 259 20.52 -8.99 17.68
CA GLN A 259 21.56 -9.67 18.49
C GLN A 259 21.01 -10.18 19.83
N ASP A 260 21.08 -11.49 20.09
CA ASP A 260 20.50 -12.12 21.29
C ASP A 260 21.23 -11.87 22.63
N SER A 261 22.51 -11.48 22.63
CA SER A 261 23.31 -11.57 23.86
C SER A 261 23.31 -10.33 24.76
N HIS A 262 23.07 -9.13 24.21
CA HIS A 262 23.06 -7.88 24.99
C HIS A 262 21.94 -6.90 24.59
N THR A 263 21.07 -7.26 23.64
CA THR A 263 19.98 -6.36 23.28
C THR A 263 18.84 -6.48 24.29
N PRO A 264 18.28 -5.36 24.75
CA PRO A 264 17.12 -5.40 25.61
C PRO A 264 15.96 -6.02 24.83
N VAL A 265 15.18 -6.89 25.48
CA VAL A 265 13.97 -7.56 24.94
C VAL A 265 13.03 -6.57 24.22
N TRP A 266 13.04 -5.31 24.67
CA TRP A 266 12.33 -4.19 24.06
C TRP A 266 12.63 -3.99 22.57
N SER A 267 13.83 -4.30 22.08
CA SER A 267 14.24 -4.12 20.68
C SER A 267 13.39 -4.98 19.72
N PHE A 268 13.12 -6.23 20.11
CA PHE A 268 12.27 -7.13 19.31
C PHE A 268 10.80 -6.71 19.32
N LEU A 269 10.33 -6.16 20.45
CA LEU A 269 8.99 -5.62 20.57
C LEU A 269 8.82 -4.36 19.69
N VAL A 270 9.82 -3.47 19.70
CA VAL A 270 9.86 -2.29 18.81
C VAL A 270 9.86 -2.73 17.35
N LEU A 271 10.63 -3.75 16.98
CA LEU A 271 10.64 -4.26 15.62
C LEU A 271 9.27 -4.82 15.18
N LEU A 272 8.63 -5.61 16.05
CA LEU A 272 7.27 -6.11 15.81
C LEU A 272 6.27 -4.96 15.64
N LEU A 273 6.34 -3.95 16.50
CA LEU A 273 5.50 -2.76 16.42
C LEU A 273 5.75 -1.95 15.15
N LEU A 274 7.00 -1.88 14.68
CA LEU A 274 7.34 -1.25 13.40
C LEU A 274 6.73 -2.02 12.22
N PHE A 275 6.84 -3.35 12.18
CA PHE A 275 6.17 -4.14 11.13
C PHE A 275 4.66 -3.98 11.17
N PHE A 276 4.06 -4.09 12.35
CA PHE A 276 2.62 -3.97 12.53
C PHE A 276 2.13 -2.57 12.12
N GLY A 277 2.72 -1.53 12.70
CA GLY A 277 2.34 -0.15 12.50
C GLY A 277 2.65 0.38 11.11
N CYS A 278 3.85 0.08 10.58
CA CYS A 278 4.34 0.72 9.37
C CYS A 278 4.05 -0.05 8.07
N GLU A 279 3.67 -1.33 8.16
CA GLU A 279 3.38 -2.16 6.99
C GLU A 279 2.02 -2.84 7.07
N ILE A 280 1.74 -3.59 8.13
CA ILE A 280 0.50 -4.37 8.23
C ILE A 280 -0.74 -3.46 8.26
N ILE A 281 -0.75 -2.42 9.11
CA ILE A 281 -1.88 -1.49 9.20
C ILE A 281 -2.16 -0.81 7.83
N PRO A 282 -1.18 -0.20 7.15
CA PRO A 282 -1.37 0.36 5.80
C PRO A 282 -1.87 -0.66 4.77
N ILE A 283 -1.35 -1.90 4.81
CA ILE A 283 -1.78 -2.99 3.91
C ILE A 283 -3.25 -3.34 4.15
N ILE A 284 -3.65 -3.52 5.41
CA ILE A 284 -5.05 -3.84 5.76
C ILE A 284 -5.97 -2.68 5.35
N ALA A 285 -5.58 -1.43 5.66
CA ALA A 285 -6.34 -0.24 5.27
C ALA A 285 -6.53 -0.14 3.75
N MET A 286 -5.52 -0.52 2.98
CA MET A 286 -5.59 -0.55 1.52
C MET A 286 -6.46 -1.73 1.00
N LEU A 287 -6.44 -2.88 1.67
CA LEU A 287 -7.24 -4.05 1.29
C LEU A 287 -8.70 -4.00 1.77
N ASP A 288 -9.10 -3.00 2.56
CA ASP A 288 -10.44 -2.89 3.12
C ASP A 288 -11.56 -2.89 2.05
N ARG A 289 -12.76 -3.36 2.41
CA ARG A 289 -13.93 -3.52 1.51
C ARG A 289 -14.34 -2.22 0.81
N SER A 290 -14.16 -1.05 1.43
CA SER A 290 -14.42 0.24 0.76
C SER A 290 -13.61 0.39 -0.54
N TYR A 291 -12.42 -0.21 -0.63
CA TYR A 291 -11.57 -0.10 -1.81
C TYR A 291 -12.14 -0.85 -3.03
N ILE A 292 -12.84 -1.97 -2.83
CA ILE A 292 -13.47 -2.72 -3.94
C ILE A 292 -14.58 -1.91 -4.60
N SER A 293 -15.40 -1.21 -3.83
CA SER A 293 -16.46 -0.36 -4.40
C SER A 293 -15.89 0.72 -5.30
N PHE A 294 -14.66 1.20 -5.04
CA PHE A 294 -13.97 2.20 -5.87
C PHE A 294 -13.38 1.63 -7.16
N ILE A 295 -13.19 0.32 -7.25
CA ILE A 295 -12.68 -0.32 -8.48
C ILE A 295 -13.81 -0.47 -9.52
N GLY A 296 -15.08 -0.30 -9.12
CA GLY A 296 -16.25 -0.41 -9.98
C GLY A 296 -16.69 0.87 -10.72
N PHE A 297 -15.88 1.94 -10.74
CA PHE A 297 -16.24 3.17 -11.47
C PHE A 297 -16.35 3.02 -12.99
N ASP A 298 -15.96 1.86 -13.55
CA ASP A 298 -16.04 1.57 -14.99
C ASP A 298 -17.40 1.01 -15.44
N SER A 299 -18.42 0.94 -14.56
CA SER A 299 -19.78 0.47 -14.94
C SER A 299 -20.81 1.60 -14.93
N VAL A 300 -20.52 2.70 -15.63
CA VAL A 300 -21.58 3.38 -16.38
C VAL A 300 -21.37 2.96 -17.83
N PRO A 301 -22.19 2.03 -18.38
CA PRO A 301 -22.14 1.78 -19.80
C PRO A 301 -22.47 3.10 -20.52
N SER A 302 -21.46 3.65 -21.20
CA SER A 302 -21.64 4.68 -22.20
C SER A 302 -22.26 4.04 -23.45
N GLU A 303 -23.47 3.50 -23.32
CA GLU A 303 -24.33 3.14 -24.44
C GLU A 303 -25.72 3.72 -24.19
N GLY A 304 -25.82 4.98 -24.57
CA GLY A 304 -27.06 5.70 -24.79
C GLY A 304 -26.67 6.93 -25.59
N PRO A 305 -26.86 6.96 -26.93
CA PRO A 305 -26.65 8.19 -27.67
C PRO A 305 -27.64 9.23 -27.13
N LEU A 306 -27.09 10.27 -26.50
CA LEU A 306 -27.54 11.66 -26.60
C LEU A 306 -29.01 11.85 -27.05
N ASN A 307 -29.95 11.57 -26.15
CA ASN A 307 -31.33 12.07 -26.18
C ASN A 307 -31.53 13.14 -25.09
N TYR A 308 -30.56 14.04 -24.94
CA TYR A 308 -30.66 15.26 -24.11
C TYR A 308 -30.89 16.51 -24.96
N LEU A 309 -31.73 16.39 -25.99
CA LEU A 309 -32.41 17.53 -26.60
C LEU A 309 -33.91 17.30 -26.46
N SER A 310 -34.40 17.35 -25.23
CA SER A 310 -35.79 17.75 -25.01
C SER A 310 -35.89 19.24 -25.33
N PRO A 311 -36.83 19.68 -26.18
CA PRO A 311 -37.06 21.10 -26.39
C PRO A 311 -37.47 21.73 -25.06
N ILE A 312 -36.81 22.83 -24.72
CA ILE A 312 -37.25 23.75 -23.67
C ILE A 312 -38.72 24.07 -23.98
N ARG A 313 -39.64 23.52 -23.19
CA ARG A 313 -41.03 23.99 -23.16
C ARG A 313 -40.96 25.47 -22.78
N PRO A 314 -41.45 26.41 -23.61
CA PRO A 314 -41.61 27.77 -23.14
C PRO A 314 -42.61 27.74 -21.98
N MET A 315 -42.19 28.28 -20.84
CA MET A 315 -43.09 28.67 -19.76
C MET A 315 -44.18 29.55 -20.37
N GLN A 316 -45.40 29.00 -20.48
CA GLN A 316 -46.59 29.80 -20.73
C GLN A 316 -46.76 30.73 -19.52
N SER A 317 -46.41 31.99 -19.72
CA SER A 317 -46.75 33.10 -18.86
C SER A 317 -48.27 33.15 -18.70
N THR A 318 -48.73 32.79 -17.50
CA THR A 318 -50.09 33.04 -17.05
C THR A 318 -50.22 34.54 -16.84
N LEU A 319 -50.74 35.28 -17.81
CA LEU A 319 -51.27 36.63 -17.55
C LEU A 319 -52.37 37.02 -18.55
N SER A 320 -53.54 37.29 -17.96
CA SER A 320 -54.62 38.20 -18.38
C SER A 320 -55.40 37.93 -19.68
N GLN A 321 -56.70 37.64 -19.54
CA GLN A 321 -57.86 38.47 -20.00
C GLN A 321 -59.19 37.64 -19.96
N PRO A 322 -60.40 38.23 -20.10
CA PRO A 322 -61.18 38.88 -19.05
C PRO A 322 -62.63 38.31 -18.91
N LEU A 323 -63.40 38.87 -17.97
CA LEU A 323 -64.85 38.71 -17.79
C LEU A 323 -65.64 38.72 -19.10
N ILE A 324 -66.53 37.73 -19.31
CA ILE A 324 -67.88 37.94 -19.85
C ILE A 324 -68.86 37.02 -19.11
N SER A 325 -69.93 37.67 -18.67
CA SER A 325 -71.15 37.24 -17.99
C SER A 325 -72.21 36.64 -18.92
N SER A 326 -72.95 35.62 -18.45
CA SER A 326 -74.38 35.33 -18.72
C SER A 326 -74.70 33.92 -18.17
N GLU A 327 -75.51 33.77 -17.12
CA GLU A 327 -76.98 33.69 -17.09
C GLU A 327 -77.58 32.31 -17.40
N SER A 328 -78.67 32.01 -16.68
CA SER A 328 -79.57 30.82 -16.70
C SER A 328 -79.05 29.58 -15.95
N LEU A 329 -79.54 29.19 -14.76
CA LEU A 329 -80.90 28.99 -14.23
C LEU A 329 -81.54 27.67 -14.71
N ALA A 330 -82.12 26.95 -13.74
CA ALA A 330 -82.88 25.70 -13.80
C ALA A 330 -82.07 24.39 -13.64
N GLN A 331 -82.49 23.32 -12.95
CA GLN A 331 -83.64 23.01 -12.08
C GLN A 331 -83.57 21.50 -11.80
N GLY A 332 -84.05 21.05 -10.63
CA GLY A 332 -84.48 19.68 -10.35
C GLY A 332 -83.37 18.72 -9.90
N ASP A 333 -83.31 18.31 -8.63
CA ASP A 333 -84.22 17.43 -7.87
C ASP A 333 -84.07 15.95 -8.22
N THR A 334 -83.85 15.15 -7.15
CA THR A 334 -84.24 13.73 -6.95
C THR A 334 -83.61 12.71 -7.91
N GLU A 335 -83.34 11.45 -7.60
CA GLU A 335 -83.77 10.45 -6.62
C GLU A 335 -82.60 9.41 -6.59
N GLN A 336 -82.13 8.93 -5.45
CA GLN A 336 -82.67 7.80 -4.70
C GLN A 336 -82.36 6.40 -5.30
N ASN A 337 -81.72 5.60 -4.46
CA ASN A 337 -81.88 4.15 -4.26
C ASN A 337 -81.22 3.10 -5.19
N THR A 338 -80.16 2.49 -4.63
CA THR A 338 -80.05 1.06 -4.22
C THR A 338 -80.15 -0.07 -5.30
N PRO A 339 -79.90 -1.37 -4.97
CA PRO A 339 -78.78 -2.11 -5.56
C PRO A 339 -79.20 -3.45 -6.22
N ALA A 340 -78.17 -4.24 -6.56
CA ALA A 340 -78.15 -5.71 -6.62
C ALA A 340 -78.94 -6.40 -7.74
N HIS A 341 -78.18 -7.11 -8.59
CA HIS A 341 -78.23 -8.56 -8.62
C HIS A 341 -76.88 -9.16 -9.05
#